data_AF-A0A523AT55-F1
#
_entry.id   AF-A0A523AT55-F1
#
_cell.length_a   1.000
_cell.length_b   1.000
_cell.length_c   1.000
_cell.angle_alpha   90.00
_cell.angle_beta   90.00
_cell.angle_gamma   90.00
#
_symmetry.space_group_name_H-M   'P 1'
#
loop_
_entity.id
_entity.type
_entity.pdbx_description
1 polymer ?
#
loop_
_entity_poly.entity_id
_entity_poly.type
_entity_poly.pdbx_seq_one_letter_code
_entity_poly.pdbx_strand_id
1 'polypeptide(L)'
;MLEKLKEKLRKVKAKLTKKLEEKAIQEEGEPKKPSKTAPKLRVKRALKRAMGIELSPQDLEDVLWDLQVSLLESDVAVPVADEVLRRVKERLTGRKLGLREDPRKVAEEVLEEALREILEPKEKVDLMEVIKAKNERNEPAVLVFFGINGTGK
;
A
#
# COMPACT_ATOMS: atom_id res chain seq x y z
N MET A 1 -12.94 15.76 5.49
CA MET A 1 -11.62 16.23 5.01
C MET A 1 -10.89 15.15 4.21
N LEU A 2 -10.75 13.92 4.72
CA LEU A 2 -10.07 12.81 4.00
C LEU A 2 -10.99 11.94 3.13
N GLU A 3 -12.29 12.26 3.04
CA GLU A 3 -13.27 11.39 2.38
C GLU A 3 -12.97 11.20 0.89
N LYS A 4 -12.49 12.25 0.20
CA LYS A 4 -12.09 12.16 -1.22
C LYS A 4 -10.91 11.21 -1.42
N LEU A 5 -9.93 11.23 -0.51
CA LEU A 5 -8.78 10.31 -0.55
C LEU A 5 -9.24 8.88 -0.25
N LYS A 6 -10.03 8.68 0.81
CA LYS A 6 -10.59 7.37 1.17
C LYS A 6 -11.42 6.75 0.04
N GLU A 7 -12.25 7.56 -0.63
CA GLU A 7 -13.08 7.10 -1.75
C GLU A 7 -12.23 6.67 -2.94
N LYS A 8 -11.16 7.41 -3.26
CA LYS A 8 -10.25 7.03 -4.34
C LYS A 8 -9.45 5.77 -4.03
N LEU A 9 -8.96 5.63 -2.80
CA LEU A 9 -8.31 4.40 -2.34
C LEU A 9 -9.27 3.19 -2.43
N ARG A 10 -10.56 3.38 -2.15
CA ARG A 10 -11.59 2.35 -2.39
C ARG A 10 -11.78 2.01 -3.87
N LYS A 11 -11.64 2.96 -4.79
CA LYS A 11 -11.73 2.68 -6.24
C LYS A 11 -10.52 1.89 -6.74
N VAL A 12 -9.32 2.24 -6.28
CA VAL A 12 -8.10 1.46 -6.52
C VAL A 12 -8.28 0.03 -5.98
N LYS A 13 -8.83 -0.11 -4.77
CA LYS A 13 -9.19 -1.40 -4.15
C LYS A 13 -10.11 -2.24 -5.04
N ALA A 14 -11.15 -1.65 -5.62
CA ALA A 14 -12.08 -2.38 -6.49
C ALA A 14 -11.38 -2.92 -7.76
N LYS A 15 -10.57 -2.08 -8.43
CA LYS A 15 -9.84 -2.46 -9.64
C LYS A 15 -8.82 -3.57 -9.42
N LEU A 16 -8.04 -3.50 -8.34
CA LEU A 16 -7.04 -4.53 -8.02
C LEU A 16 -7.69 -5.91 -7.95
N THR A 17 -8.85 -6.01 -7.30
CA THR A 17 -9.54 -7.30 -7.24
C THR A 17 -10.08 -7.79 -8.55
N LYS A 18 -10.65 -6.88 -9.35
CA LYS A 18 -11.18 -7.28 -10.64
C LYS A 18 -10.06 -7.88 -11.50
N LYS A 19 -8.87 -7.26 -11.47
CA LYS A 19 -7.68 -7.74 -12.18
C LYS A 19 -7.18 -9.09 -11.65
N LEU A 20 -7.29 -9.33 -10.34
CA LEU A 20 -6.91 -10.61 -9.72
C LEU A 20 -7.93 -11.72 -9.95
N GLU A 21 -9.23 -11.41 -9.93
CA GLU A 21 -10.31 -12.32 -10.33
C GLU A 21 -10.16 -12.71 -11.81
N GLU A 22 -9.90 -11.73 -12.69
CA GLU A 22 -9.61 -11.97 -14.12
C GLU A 22 -8.38 -12.87 -14.31
N LYS A 23 -7.31 -12.66 -13.52
CA LYS A 23 -6.10 -13.48 -13.59
C LYS A 23 -6.32 -14.92 -13.09
N ALA A 24 -7.14 -15.10 -12.05
CA ALA A 24 -7.53 -16.43 -11.57
C ALA A 24 -8.39 -17.17 -12.60
N ILE A 25 -9.34 -16.48 -13.25
CA ILE A 25 -10.20 -17.03 -14.31
C ILE A 25 -9.38 -17.40 -15.57
N GLN A 26 -8.39 -16.59 -15.93
CA GLN A 26 -7.47 -16.92 -17.04
C GLN A 26 -6.58 -18.14 -16.76
N GLU A 27 -6.16 -18.37 -15.51
CA GLU A 27 -5.47 -19.60 -15.12
C GLU A 27 -6.41 -20.83 -15.08
N GLU A 28 -7.73 -20.65 -14.91
CA GLU A 28 -8.72 -21.72 -15.07
C GLU A 28 -9.12 -21.98 -16.54
N GLY A 29 -8.98 -20.98 -17.42
CA GLY A 29 -9.54 -20.93 -18.76
C GLY A 29 -8.68 -21.44 -19.93
N GLU A 30 -7.47 -21.96 -19.72
CA GLU A 30 -6.70 -22.63 -20.79
C GLU A 30 -6.91 -24.16 -20.80
N PRO A 31 -7.81 -24.71 -21.64
CA PRO A 31 -7.68 -26.09 -22.09
C PRO A 31 -6.52 -26.16 -23.09
N LYS A 32 -5.28 -26.27 -22.62
CA LYS A 32 -4.18 -26.73 -23.50
C LYS A 32 -4.46 -28.19 -23.86
N LYS A 33 -4.59 -28.44 -25.18
CA LYS A 33 -4.89 -29.73 -25.83
C LYS A 33 -4.20 -30.92 -25.13
N PRO A 34 -4.85 -32.10 -25.10
CA PRO A 34 -4.33 -33.25 -24.34
C PRO A 34 -3.03 -33.75 -24.96
N SER A 35 -1.88 -33.34 -24.41
CA SER A 35 -0.63 -34.06 -24.65
C SER A 35 -0.51 -35.18 -23.62
N LYS A 36 -0.41 -36.40 -24.14
CA LYS A 36 -0.27 -37.64 -23.38
C LYS A 36 1.11 -37.67 -22.70
N THR A 37 1.27 -37.03 -21.53
CA THR A 37 2.51 -37.18 -20.76
C THR A 37 2.34 -37.02 -19.25
N ALA A 38 2.61 -38.14 -18.56
CA ALA A 38 2.97 -38.37 -17.16
C ALA A 38 2.10 -37.80 -16.01
N PRO A 39 1.72 -38.63 -15.00
CA PRO A 39 0.99 -38.21 -13.79
C PRO A 39 1.73 -37.15 -12.96
N LYS A 40 3.05 -37.01 -13.14
CA LYS A 40 3.89 -35.99 -12.49
C LYS A 40 3.48 -34.54 -12.82
N LEU A 41 2.86 -34.29 -13.98
CA LEU A 41 2.47 -32.93 -14.40
C LEU A 41 1.16 -32.46 -13.73
N ARG A 42 0.23 -33.38 -13.45
CA ARG A 42 -1.02 -33.08 -12.71
C ARG A 42 -0.74 -32.74 -11.25
N VAL A 43 0.19 -33.45 -10.61
CA VAL A 43 0.60 -33.18 -9.22
C VAL A 43 1.24 -31.80 -9.09
N LYS A 44 2.10 -31.39 -10.04
CA LYS A 44 2.70 -30.04 -10.05
C LYS A 44 1.65 -28.92 -10.18
N ARG A 45 0.62 -29.10 -11.00
CA ARG A 45 -0.48 -28.12 -11.14
C ARG A 45 -1.35 -28.03 -9.88
N ALA A 46 -1.68 -29.18 -9.27
CA ALA A 46 -2.42 -29.21 -8.00
C ALA A 46 -1.61 -28.58 -6.85
N LEU A 47 -0.29 -28.81 -6.82
CA LEU A 47 0.61 -28.20 -5.84
C LEU A 47 0.73 -26.68 -6.04
N LYS A 48 0.83 -26.21 -7.30
CA LYS A 48 0.83 -24.77 -7.63
C LYS A 48 -0.49 -24.10 -7.23
N ARG A 49 -1.63 -24.75 -7.51
CA ARG A 49 -2.96 -24.31 -7.05
C ARG A 49 -3.11 -24.34 -5.54
N ALA A 50 -2.41 -25.22 -4.81
CA ALA A 50 -2.43 -25.25 -3.36
C ALA A 50 -1.48 -24.22 -2.71
N MET A 51 -0.49 -23.73 -3.48
CA MET A 51 0.56 -22.81 -3.01
C MET A 51 0.20 -21.31 -3.08
N GLY A 52 -0.95 -20.96 -3.64
CA GLY A 52 -1.39 -19.56 -3.73
C GLY A 52 -0.92 -18.83 -5.00
N ILE A 53 -1.40 -17.59 -5.17
CA ILE A 53 -1.07 -16.73 -6.31
C ILE A 53 0.09 -15.80 -5.90
N GLU A 54 1.14 -15.74 -6.71
CA GLU A 54 2.25 -14.81 -6.50
C GLU A 54 2.03 -13.55 -7.34
N LEU A 55 2.17 -12.38 -6.70
CA LEU A 55 2.00 -11.08 -7.36
C LEU A 55 3.27 -10.72 -8.13
N SER A 56 3.17 -10.60 -9.45
CA SER A 56 4.28 -10.13 -10.30
C SER A 56 4.29 -8.59 -10.41
N PRO A 57 5.43 -7.98 -10.76
CA PRO A 57 5.50 -6.53 -10.97
C PRO A 57 4.48 -6.02 -11.99
N GLN A 58 4.22 -6.79 -13.05
CA GLN A 58 3.30 -6.45 -14.14
C GLN A 58 1.83 -6.44 -13.68
N ASP A 59 1.49 -7.25 -12.67
CA ASP A 59 0.13 -7.24 -12.10
C ASP A 59 -0.16 -5.93 -11.38
N LEU A 60 0.87 -5.41 -10.71
CA LEU A 60 0.79 -4.23 -9.84
C LEU A 60 0.83 -2.92 -10.63
N GLU A 61 1.35 -2.91 -11.85
CA GLU A 61 1.62 -1.69 -12.63
C GLU A 61 0.38 -0.79 -12.79
N ASP A 62 -0.72 -1.31 -13.32
CA ASP A 62 -1.96 -0.54 -13.49
C ASP A 62 -2.53 -0.02 -12.15
N VAL A 63 -2.39 -0.81 -11.09
CA VAL A 63 -2.97 -0.48 -9.77
C VAL A 63 -2.14 0.61 -9.09
N LEU A 64 -0.82 0.51 -9.20
CA LEU A 64 0.11 1.52 -8.71
C LEU A 64 -0.06 2.82 -9.51
N TRP A 65 -0.31 2.75 -10.81
CA TRP A 65 -0.64 3.93 -11.62
C TRP A 65 -1.91 4.62 -11.13
N ASP A 66 -2.99 3.87 -10.94
CA ASP A 66 -4.25 4.42 -10.43
C ASP A 66 -4.09 5.02 -9.01
N LEU A 67 -3.26 4.38 -8.16
CA LEU A 67 -2.91 4.90 -6.85
C LEU A 67 -2.13 6.22 -6.95
N GLN A 68 -1.17 6.32 -7.86
CA GLN A 68 -0.39 7.54 -8.10
C GLN A 68 -1.31 8.70 -8.48
N VAL A 69 -2.16 8.49 -9.48
CA VAL A 69 -3.13 9.50 -9.93
C VAL A 69 -4.03 9.91 -8.75
N SER A 70 -4.51 8.94 -7.98
CA SER A 70 -5.37 9.20 -6.83
C SER A 70 -4.71 10.08 -5.76
N LEU A 71 -3.43 9.82 -5.45
CA LEU A 71 -2.65 10.57 -4.47
C LEU A 71 -2.42 12.02 -4.95
N LEU A 72 -2.01 12.19 -6.21
CA LEU A 72 -1.74 13.51 -6.78
C LEU A 72 -3.00 14.40 -6.82
N GLU A 73 -4.13 13.84 -7.25
CA GLU A 73 -5.41 14.55 -7.26
C GLU A 73 -5.99 14.81 -5.84
N SER A 74 -5.33 14.28 -4.81
CA SER A 74 -5.64 14.48 -3.40
C SER A 74 -4.63 15.42 -2.71
N ASP A 75 -3.93 16.24 -3.50
CA ASP A 75 -2.97 17.24 -3.04
C ASP A 75 -1.79 16.65 -2.25
N VAL A 76 -1.48 15.36 -2.50
CA VAL A 76 -0.26 14.74 -1.98
C VAL A 76 0.91 15.19 -2.83
N ALA A 77 1.96 15.69 -2.17
CA ALA A 77 3.18 16.09 -2.86
C ALA A 77 3.80 14.91 -3.62
N VAL A 78 4.30 15.18 -4.84
CA VAL A 78 4.91 14.16 -5.72
C VAL A 78 5.94 13.28 -4.98
N PRO A 79 6.91 13.83 -4.21
CA PRO A 79 7.89 13.00 -3.52
C PRO A 79 7.29 12.05 -2.48
N VAL A 80 6.17 12.46 -1.87
CA VAL A 80 5.43 11.64 -0.89
C VAL A 80 4.66 10.54 -1.61
N ALA A 81 4.00 10.87 -2.73
CA ALA A 81 3.29 9.88 -3.53
C ALA A 81 4.23 8.81 -4.09
N ASP A 82 5.39 9.22 -4.60
CA ASP A 82 6.42 8.31 -5.10
C ASP A 82 6.94 7.37 -4.00
N GLU A 83 7.17 7.90 -2.79
CA GLU A 83 7.61 7.09 -1.65
C GLU A 83 6.54 6.09 -1.18
N VAL A 84 5.25 6.47 -1.19
CA VAL A 84 4.13 5.54 -0.93
C VAL A 84 4.15 4.40 -1.96
N LEU A 85 4.23 4.73 -3.25
CA LEU A 85 4.22 3.75 -4.34
C LEU A 85 5.41 2.79 -4.26
N ARG A 86 6.60 3.32 -3.95
CA ARG A 86 7.81 2.52 -3.78
C ARG A 86 7.62 1.47 -2.68
N ARG A 87 7.17 1.88 -1.49
CA ARG A 87 6.95 0.97 -0.36
C ARG A 87 5.89 -0.09 -0.64
N VAL A 88 4.78 0.31 -1.25
CA VAL A 88 3.68 -0.61 -1.61
C VAL A 88 4.17 -1.63 -2.64
N LYS A 89 4.90 -1.19 -3.68
CA LYS A 89 5.45 -2.06 -4.72
C LYS A 89 6.44 -3.07 -4.13
N GLU A 90 7.36 -2.62 -3.28
CA GLU A 90 8.36 -3.47 -2.63
C GLU A 90 7.72 -4.57 -1.78
N ARG A 91 6.62 -4.26 -1.07
CA ARG A 91 5.93 -5.22 -0.17
C ARG A 91 4.98 -6.17 -0.88
N LEU A 92 4.39 -5.76 -2.00
CA LEU A 92 3.46 -6.60 -2.76
C LEU A 92 4.18 -7.49 -3.79
N THR A 93 5.30 -7.05 -4.35
CA THR A 93 6.01 -7.82 -5.37
C THR A 93 6.56 -9.12 -4.78
N GLY A 94 6.25 -10.27 -5.40
CA GLY A 94 6.70 -11.58 -4.94
C GLY A 94 5.98 -12.10 -3.69
N ARG A 95 5.00 -11.34 -3.15
CA ARG A 95 4.15 -11.83 -2.06
C ARG A 95 3.24 -12.94 -2.59
N LYS A 96 3.23 -14.08 -1.89
CA LYS A 96 2.33 -15.20 -2.16
C LYS A 96 1.05 -15.02 -1.36
N LEU A 97 -0.07 -14.93 -2.06
CA LEU A 97 -1.41 -14.84 -1.50
C LEU A 97 -1.95 -16.25 -1.29
N GLY A 98 -2.31 -16.59 -0.06
CA GLY A 98 -2.97 -17.86 0.25
C GLY A 98 -4.34 -17.97 -0.45
N LEU A 99 -4.83 -19.20 -0.68
CA LEU A 99 -6.10 -19.44 -1.40
C LEU A 99 -7.32 -18.82 -0.72
N ARG A 100 -7.22 -18.55 0.58
CA ARG A 100 -8.27 -17.96 1.41
C ARG A 100 -7.97 -16.52 1.80
N GLU A 101 -6.80 -16.00 1.43
CA GLU A 101 -6.46 -14.60 1.66
C GLU A 101 -7.21 -13.74 0.66
N ASP A 102 -7.81 -12.65 1.15
CA ASP A 102 -8.37 -11.63 0.29
C ASP A 102 -7.23 -10.71 -0.16
N PRO A 103 -6.85 -10.71 -1.45
CA PRO A 103 -5.78 -9.85 -1.94
C PRO A 103 -6.07 -8.36 -1.73
N ARG A 104 -7.35 -7.98 -1.61
CA ARG A 104 -7.78 -6.62 -1.27
C ARG A 104 -7.29 -6.21 0.10
N LYS A 105 -7.50 -7.08 1.09
CA LYS A 105 -7.10 -6.82 2.48
C LYS A 105 -5.58 -6.73 2.59
N VAL A 106 -4.90 -7.64 1.91
CA VAL A 106 -3.43 -7.65 1.85
C VAL A 106 -2.88 -6.33 1.28
N ALA A 107 -3.44 -5.83 0.18
CA ALA A 107 -3.01 -4.55 -0.38
C ALA A 107 -3.37 -3.35 0.49
N GLU A 108 -4.53 -3.38 1.16
CA GLU A 108 -4.97 -2.34 2.10
C GLU A 108 -4.06 -2.27 3.33
N GLU A 109 -3.75 -3.41 3.94
CA GLU A 109 -2.81 -3.52 5.06
C GLU A 109 -1.43 -2.97 4.66
N VAL A 110 -0.91 -3.37 3.50
CA VAL A 110 0.39 -2.88 3.01
C VAL A 110 0.38 -1.36 2.78
N LEU A 111 -0.69 -0.81 2.23
CA LEU A 111 -0.83 0.62 2.04
C LEU A 111 -0.95 1.36 3.39
N GLU A 112 -1.73 0.83 4.32
CA GLU A 112 -1.89 1.39 5.66
C GLU A 112 -0.55 1.44 6.39
N GLU A 113 0.23 0.36 6.35
CA GLU A 113 1.59 0.32 6.89
C GLU A 113 2.50 1.34 6.23
N ALA A 114 2.50 1.44 4.90
CA ALA A 114 3.32 2.41 4.17
C ALA A 114 2.98 3.85 4.58
N LEU A 115 1.70 4.18 4.70
CA LEU A 115 1.24 5.50 5.14
C LEU A 115 1.60 5.76 6.61
N ARG A 116 1.42 4.77 7.50
CA ARG A 116 1.79 4.89 8.91
C ARG A 116 3.27 5.23 9.06
N GLU A 117 4.15 4.55 8.34
CA GLU A 117 5.59 4.82 8.43
C GLU A 117 6.02 6.16 7.85
N ILE A 118 5.30 6.68 6.85
CA ILE A 118 5.55 8.01 6.29
C ILE A 118 5.07 9.11 7.24
N LEU A 119 3.94 8.86 7.93
CA LEU A 119 3.34 9.80 8.87
C LEU A 119 3.98 9.76 10.25
N GLU A 120 4.64 8.66 10.63
CA GLU A 120 5.32 8.52 11.91
C GLU A 120 6.64 9.31 11.89
N PRO A 121 6.78 10.39 12.68
CA PRO A 121 8.00 11.18 12.72
C PRO A 121 9.11 10.38 13.41
N LYS A 122 10.37 10.69 13.06
CA LYS A 122 11.56 10.06 13.69
C LYS A 122 11.65 10.33 15.19
N GLU A 123 11.19 11.51 15.61
CA GLU A 123 11.23 11.94 17.00
C GLU A 123 9.83 12.38 17.43
N LYS A 124 9.42 11.88 18.60
CA LYS A 124 8.21 12.34 19.28
C LYS A 124 8.59 13.48 20.20
N VAL A 125 7.91 14.60 20.06
CA VAL A 125 8.13 15.78 20.91
C VAL A 125 6.97 15.86 21.91
N ASP A 126 7.27 15.67 23.19
CA ASP A 126 6.35 15.98 24.27
C ASP A 126 6.59 17.43 24.71
N LEU A 127 5.64 18.31 24.38
CA LEU A 127 5.73 19.72 24.72
C LEU A 127 5.79 19.96 26.24
N MET A 128 5.11 19.14 27.04
CA MET A 128 5.09 19.28 28.50
C MET A 128 6.44 18.92 29.11
N GLU A 129 7.12 17.89 28.59
CA GLU A 129 8.48 17.55 29.00
C GLU A 129 9.46 18.67 28.64
N VAL A 130 9.35 19.24 27.43
CA VAL A 130 10.19 20.37 27.00
C VAL A 130 10.02 21.57 27.94
N ILE A 131 8.78 21.93 28.29
CA ILE A 131 8.48 23.04 29.21
C ILE A 131 9.03 22.75 30.61
N LYS A 132 8.81 21.54 31.14
CA LYS A 132 9.29 21.16 32.48
C LYS A 132 10.81 21.24 32.58
N ALA A 133 11.52 20.72 31.59
CA ALA A 133 12.98 20.76 31.53
C ALA A 133 13.54 22.19 31.42
N LYS A 134 12.78 23.15 30.89
CA LYS A 134 13.15 24.57 30.86
C LYS A 134 12.93 25.23 32.23
N ASN A 135 11.79 24.96 32.87
CA ASN A 135 11.49 25.44 34.22
C ASN A 135 12.52 24.97 35.26
N GLU A 136 12.96 23.71 35.20
CA GLU A 136 14.00 23.17 36.10
C GLU A 136 15.34 23.91 35.99
N ARG A 137 15.61 24.54 34.84
CA ARG A 137 16.80 25.38 34.60
C ARG A 137 16.56 26.86 34.91
N ASN A 138 15.40 27.22 35.46
CA ASN A 138 14.95 28.61 35.63
C ASN A 138 14.96 29.40 34.30
N GLU A 139 14.71 28.73 33.18
CA GLU A 139 14.62 29.34 31.85
C GLU A 139 13.18 29.30 31.34
N PRO A 140 12.69 30.34 30.64
CA PRO A 140 11.40 30.28 29.98
C PRO A 140 11.43 29.35 28.76
N ALA A 141 10.33 28.63 28.53
CA ALA A 141 10.11 27.92 27.27
C ALA A 141 9.64 28.92 26.20
N VAL A 142 10.49 29.18 25.19
CA VAL A 142 10.20 30.12 24.09
C VAL A 142 9.73 29.33 22.87
N LEU A 143 8.50 29.58 22.42
CA LEU A 143 7.88 28.94 21.25
C LEU A 143 7.75 29.98 20.13
N VAL A 144 8.34 29.69 18.96
CA VAL A 144 8.29 30.56 17.78
C VAL A 144 7.38 29.94 16.73
N PHE A 145 6.32 30.67 16.35
CA PHE A 145 5.41 30.29 15.28
C PHE A 145 5.76 31.06 14.01
N PHE A 146 6.02 30.36 12.90
CA PHE A 146 6.35 30.96 11.60
C PHE A 146 5.51 30.33 10.47
N GLY A 147 5.31 31.07 9.38
CA GLY A 147 4.50 30.63 8.23
C GLY A 147 4.02 31.79 7.36
N ILE A 148 3.52 31.52 6.16
CA ILE A 148 3.03 32.55 5.22
C ILE A 148 1.74 33.25 5.71
N ASN A 149 1.39 34.38 5.11
CA ASN A 149 0.17 35.11 5.48
C ASN A 149 -1.09 34.27 5.19
N GLY A 150 -2.09 34.34 6.08
CA GLY A 150 -3.37 33.63 5.93
C GLY A 150 -3.43 32.19 6.47
N THR A 151 -2.39 31.70 7.16
CA THR A 151 -2.33 30.30 7.68
C THR A 151 -2.89 30.10 9.09
N GLY A 152 -3.40 31.15 9.75
CA GLY A 152 -3.95 31.05 11.10
C GLY A 152 -2.91 30.85 12.21
N LYS A 153 -1.71 31.43 12.06
CA LYS A 153 -0.77 31.63 13.18
C LYS A 153 -1.34 32.67 14.14
#